data_AF-A0AAD2PSU3-F1
#
_entry.id   AF-A0AAD2PSU3-F1
#
_cell.length_a   1.000
_cell.length_b   1.000
_cell.length_c   1.000
_cell.angle_alpha   90.00
_cell.angle_beta   90.00
_cell.angle_gamma   90.00
#
_symmetry.space_group_name_H-M   'P 1'
#
loop_
_entity.id
_entity.type
_entity.pdbx_description
1 polymer ?
#
loop_
_entity_poly.entity_id
_entity_poly.type
_entity_poly.pdbx_seq_one_letter_code
_entity_poly.pdbx_strand_id
1 'polypeptide(L)'
;MKKLIALLGAVTLTASSASLVVACGNTTVPEYDNFAKLANATRPTLNDNNEIEQKGSTLVYYIGAEDNLSSLSFEYALKKSVGLDESASLDDAFEKLNESNSSTNDFAGKFKGIGDTFTANNVNGDDALRLVETNVTYNKKKDLWYFENQTDLSIFSAEATGTKIEMHGTTVDTVGDLWTDKATKKILNDWIKPSIARMVYANIDKHNQSWDKTKDKEQIKKVNDEINSRTEAIKNSKGPLFLIIRNGEFVGYLEGFEAYNQVKKDGDNPDLGKSDYKENDLINNFINGMQSVVHTKDIMTKTYKTDNTNYNLNSTASNQWKWQNWDNWVIRDSKTSSESGESYSYNLNKY
;
A
#
# COMPACT_ATOMS: atom_id res chain seq x y z
N MET A 1 -52.58 11.59 8.21
CA MET A 1 -51.86 10.31 8.06
C MET A 1 -51.10 10.32 6.73
N LYS A 2 -49.77 10.13 6.76
CA LYS A 2 -48.90 9.49 5.74
C LYS A 2 -48.95 10.07 4.30
N LYS A 3 -47.88 10.51 3.62
CA LYS A 3 -46.41 10.42 3.75
C LYS A 3 -45.80 11.47 2.78
N LEU A 4 -44.73 12.14 3.21
CA LEU A 4 -43.75 12.76 2.31
C LEU A 4 -43.03 11.67 1.52
N ILE A 5 -42.78 11.90 0.22
CA ILE A 5 -41.62 11.35 -0.47
C ILE A 5 -40.98 12.49 -1.25
N ALA A 6 -39.83 12.92 -0.76
CA ALA A 6 -38.92 13.80 -1.47
C ALA A 6 -38.31 13.05 -2.64
N LEU A 7 -38.50 13.56 -3.86
CA LEU A 7 -37.64 13.26 -5.00
C LEU A 7 -36.36 14.09 -4.81
N LEU A 8 -35.32 13.48 -4.26
CA LEU A 8 -33.96 14.03 -4.25
C LEU A 8 -33.10 13.15 -5.14
N GLY A 9 -32.59 13.77 -6.21
CA GLY A 9 -31.31 13.48 -6.86
C GLY A 9 -31.04 12.04 -7.26
N ALA A 10 -31.51 11.65 -8.45
CA ALA A 10 -30.86 10.60 -9.21
C ALA A 10 -29.46 11.08 -9.60
N VAL A 11 -28.46 10.76 -8.78
CA VAL A 11 -27.05 10.83 -9.20
C VAL A 11 -26.88 9.72 -10.23
N THR A 12 -26.77 10.11 -11.49
CA THR A 12 -26.31 9.24 -12.57
C THR A 12 -24.90 8.76 -12.24
N LEU A 13 -24.82 7.57 -11.66
CA LEU A 13 -23.63 6.71 -11.72
C LEU A 13 -23.41 6.38 -13.19
N THR A 14 -22.63 7.20 -13.89
CA THR A 14 -21.93 6.75 -15.09
C THR A 14 -20.87 5.75 -14.61
N ALA A 15 -21.33 4.51 -14.47
CA ALA A 15 -20.48 3.35 -14.35
C ALA A 15 -19.67 3.22 -15.64
N SER A 16 -18.51 3.87 -15.69
CA SER A 16 -17.45 3.41 -16.57
C SER A 16 -17.13 1.98 -16.14
N SER A 17 -17.26 1.07 -17.10
CA SER A 17 -17.24 -0.38 -16.95
C SER A 17 -15.96 -0.87 -16.30
N ALA A 18 -15.92 -0.83 -14.97
CA ALA A 18 -15.15 -1.78 -14.20
C ALA A 18 -15.73 -3.14 -14.56
N SER A 19 -15.01 -3.89 -15.39
CA SER A 19 -15.20 -5.31 -15.56
C SER A 19 -15.00 -5.97 -14.20
N LEU A 20 -16.04 -5.91 -13.36
CA LEU A 20 -16.21 -6.74 -12.19
C LEU A 20 -16.21 -8.16 -12.73
N VAL A 21 -15.03 -8.79 -12.67
CA VAL A 21 -14.91 -10.24 -12.74
C VAL A 21 -15.65 -10.75 -11.51
N VAL A 22 -16.97 -10.91 -11.65
CA VAL A 22 -17.81 -11.65 -10.72
C VAL A 22 -17.37 -13.10 -10.85
N ALA A 23 -16.34 -13.46 -10.09
CA ALA A 23 -16.09 -14.83 -9.75
C ALA A 23 -17.17 -15.24 -8.75
N CYS A 24 -18.16 -15.99 -9.22
CA CYS A 24 -19.10 -16.70 -8.36
C CYS A 24 -18.34 -17.52 -7.32
N GLY A 25 -18.43 -17.10 -6.06
CA GLY A 25 -17.84 -17.74 -4.89
C GLY A 25 -18.08 -16.87 -3.66
N ASN A 26 -19.17 -17.16 -2.94
CA ASN A 26 -19.62 -16.49 -1.71
C ASN A 26 -18.49 -16.22 -0.70
N THR A 27 -18.21 -14.94 -0.44
CA THR A 27 -18.43 -14.24 0.84
C THR A 27 -17.77 -12.88 0.71
N THR A 28 -18.55 -11.79 0.85
CA THR A 28 -17.99 -10.44 1.04
C THR A 28 -16.93 -10.50 2.14
N VAL A 29 -15.79 -9.85 1.91
CA VAL A 29 -14.71 -9.75 2.89
C VAL A 29 -14.63 -8.26 3.21
N PRO A 30 -15.34 -7.80 4.26
CA PRO A 30 -15.55 -6.38 4.51
C PRO A 30 -14.26 -5.56 4.51
N GLU A 31 -13.18 -6.11 5.05
CA GLU A 31 -11.86 -5.49 5.13
C GLU A 31 -11.27 -5.28 3.72
N TYR A 32 -11.35 -6.29 2.86
CA TYR A 32 -10.96 -6.16 1.44
C TYR A 32 -11.87 -5.19 0.68
N ASP A 33 -13.19 -5.27 0.87
CA ASP A 33 -14.15 -4.42 0.18
C ASP A 33 -13.93 -2.95 0.56
N ASN A 34 -13.63 -2.68 1.83
CA ASN A 34 -13.27 -1.36 2.33
C ASN A 34 -11.93 -0.88 1.75
N PHE A 35 -10.89 -1.72 1.75
CA PHE A 35 -9.62 -1.42 1.10
C PHE A 35 -9.82 -1.06 -0.38
N ALA A 36 -10.51 -1.91 -1.14
CA ALA A 36 -10.73 -1.71 -2.57
C ALA A 36 -11.52 -0.42 -2.83
N LYS A 37 -12.52 -0.11 -2.00
CA LYS A 37 -13.27 1.15 -2.06
C LYS A 37 -12.36 2.35 -1.84
N LEU A 38 -11.56 2.35 -0.77
CA LEU A 38 -10.63 3.44 -0.45
C LEU A 38 -9.59 3.62 -1.56
N ALA A 39 -8.99 2.52 -2.02
CA ALA A 39 -7.96 2.54 -3.05
C ALA A 39 -8.52 3.04 -4.39
N ASN A 40 -9.73 2.60 -4.78
CA ASN A 40 -10.38 3.08 -6.01
C ASN A 40 -10.82 4.54 -5.92
N ALA A 41 -11.20 5.03 -4.73
CA ALA A 41 -11.54 6.44 -4.51
C ALA A 41 -10.36 7.39 -4.71
N THR A 42 -9.13 6.86 -4.79
CA THR A 42 -7.95 7.67 -5.12
C THR A 42 -7.81 7.98 -6.61
N ARG A 43 -8.59 7.34 -7.48
CA ARG A 43 -8.55 7.57 -8.93
C ARG A 43 -8.99 8.99 -9.29
N PRO A 44 -8.34 9.66 -10.26
CA PRO A 44 -8.95 10.84 -10.87
C PRO A 44 -10.26 10.46 -11.56
N THR A 45 -11.22 11.37 -11.59
CA THR A 45 -12.47 11.22 -12.35
C THR A 45 -12.48 12.15 -13.56
N LEU A 46 -13.21 11.74 -14.58
CA LEU A 46 -13.41 12.51 -15.80
C LEU A 46 -14.84 13.02 -15.88
N ASN A 47 -15.02 14.24 -16.39
CA ASN A 47 -16.34 14.75 -16.78
C ASN A 47 -16.79 14.15 -18.13
N ASP A 48 -17.99 14.52 -18.59
CA ASP A 48 -18.56 14.07 -19.88
C ASP A 48 -17.72 14.45 -21.11
N ASN A 49 -16.77 15.39 -20.96
CA ASN A 49 -15.85 15.83 -22.02
C ASN A 49 -14.48 15.11 -21.96
N ASN A 50 -14.32 14.09 -21.12
CA ASN A 50 -13.05 13.40 -20.83
C ASN A 50 -11.97 14.30 -20.20
N GLU A 51 -12.34 15.38 -19.53
CA GLU A 51 -11.41 16.26 -18.80
C GLU A 51 -11.40 15.87 -17.31
N ILE A 52 -10.28 16.11 -16.61
CA ILE A 52 -10.18 15.84 -15.16
C ILE A 52 -11.21 16.70 -14.41
N GLU A 53 -12.20 16.04 -13.79
CA GLU A 53 -13.18 16.68 -12.91
C GLU A 53 -12.66 16.69 -11.47
N GLN A 54 -12.23 15.52 -10.98
CA GLN A 54 -11.59 15.37 -9.69
C GLN A 54 -10.18 14.84 -9.88
N LYS A 55 -9.20 15.54 -9.29
CA LYS A 55 -7.83 15.04 -9.24
C LYS A 55 -7.75 13.82 -8.33
N GLY A 56 -6.90 12.88 -8.70
CA GLY A 56 -6.58 11.72 -7.87
C GLY A 56 -5.91 12.11 -6.56
N SER A 57 -5.77 11.13 -5.67
CA SER A 57 -5.18 11.31 -4.34
C SER A 57 -4.20 10.19 -4.01
N THR A 58 -3.63 10.23 -2.80
CA THR A 58 -2.79 9.17 -2.25
C THR A 58 -3.49 8.53 -1.05
N LEU A 59 -3.50 7.20 -1.00
CA LEU A 59 -3.87 6.41 0.15
C LEU A 59 -2.62 5.69 0.66
N VAL A 60 -2.34 5.84 1.94
CA VAL A 60 -1.42 4.99 2.68
C VAL A 60 -2.25 3.99 3.47
N TYR A 61 -2.21 2.73 3.07
CA TYR A 61 -2.95 1.66 3.75
C TYR A 61 -2.01 0.84 4.62
N TYR A 62 -2.19 0.98 5.93
CA TYR A 62 -1.44 0.28 6.96
C TYR A 62 -1.98 -1.14 7.15
N ILE A 63 -1.08 -2.12 7.24
CA ILE A 63 -1.38 -3.48 7.68
C ILE A 63 -0.41 -3.82 8.81
N GLY A 64 -0.90 -3.76 10.04
CA GLY A 64 -0.19 -4.13 11.25
C GLY A 64 -0.47 -5.57 11.68
N ALA A 65 0.32 -6.08 12.63
CA ALA A 65 0.03 -7.33 13.30
C ALA A 65 0.06 -7.15 14.83
N GLU A 66 -0.93 -7.72 15.54
CA GLU A 66 -1.05 -7.58 17.00
C GLU A 66 0.12 -8.20 17.77
N ASP A 67 0.68 -9.27 17.20
CA ASP A 67 1.83 -9.99 17.71
C ASP A 67 3.18 -9.44 17.22
N ASN A 68 3.24 -8.21 16.72
CA ASN A 68 4.44 -7.64 16.14
C ASN A 68 4.86 -6.32 16.81
N LEU A 69 6.05 -6.29 17.44
CA LEU A 69 6.52 -5.12 18.18
C LEU A 69 6.69 -3.87 17.30
N SER A 70 7.09 -4.05 16.04
CA SER A 70 7.20 -2.93 15.10
C SER A 70 5.84 -2.32 14.77
N SER A 71 4.80 -3.15 14.63
CA SER A 71 3.42 -2.70 14.40
C SER A 71 2.92 -1.90 15.61
N LEU A 72 3.05 -2.47 16.80
CA LEU A 72 2.66 -1.80 18.05
C LEU A 72 3.41 -0.49 18.26
N SER A 73 4.70 -0.44 17.90
CA SER A 73 5.53 0.76 18.03
C SER A 73 5.09 1.86 17.08
N PHE A 74 4.75 1.51 15.83
CA PHE A 74 4.17 2.46 14.88
C PHE A 74 2.83 3.00 15.40
N GLU A 75 1.93 2.12 15.85
CA GLU A 75 0.61 2.53 16.38
C GLU A 75 0.75 3.46 17.58
N TYR A 76 1.65 3.14 18.51
CA TYR A 76 1.96 3.98 19.66
C TYR A 76 2.48 5.36 19.22
N ALA A 77 3.48 5.39 18.33
CA ALA A 77 4.05 6.64 17.86
C ALA A 77 3.03 7.49 17.11
N LEU A 78 2.20 6.87 16.26
CA LEU A 78 1.14 7.56 15.55
C LEU A 78 0.18 8.24 16.53
N LYS A 79 -0.37 7.49 17.51
CA LYS A 79 -1.26 8.04 18.54
C LYS A 79 -0.63 9.20 19.30
N LYS A 80 0.63 9.05 19.74
CA LYS A 80 1.36 10.13 20.43
C LYS A 80 1.55 11.35 19.54
N SER A 81 1.92 11.16 18.26
CA SER A 81 2.17 12.25 17.31
C SER A 81 0.93 13.08 17.03
N VAL A 82 -0.26 12.48 17.08
CA VAL A 82 -1.52 13.20 16.93
C VAL A 82 -2.12 13.60 18.28
N GLY A 83 -1.41 13.45 19.39
CA GLY A 83 -1.88 13.83 20.72
C GLY A 83 -3.12 13.06 21.18
N LEU A 84 -3.13 11.75 20.96
CA LEU A 84 -4.12 10.81 21.50
C LEU A 84 -3.49 9.96 22.60
N ASP A 85 -4.33 9.54 23.54
CA ASP A 85 -3.94 8.57 24.57
C ASP A 85 -3.76 7.17 23.98
N GLU A 86 -3.00 6.32 24.67
CA GLU A 86 -2.67 4.97 24.20
C GLU A 86 -3.90 4.06 24.06
N SER A 87 -4.94 4.33 24.85
CA SER A 87 -6.23 3.62 24.81
C SER A 87 -7.12 4.05 23.64
N ALA A 88 -6.79 5.11 22.92
CA ALA A 88 -7.52 5.50 21.72
C ALA A 88 -7.40 4.42 20.64
N SER A 89 -8.41 4.30 19.78
CA SER A 89 -8.34 3.37 18.67
C SER A 89 -7.32 3.85 17.62
N LEU A 90 -6.85 2.93 16.78
CA LEU A 90 -6.00 3.30 15.65
C LEU A 90 -6.78 4.13 14.61
N ASP A 91 -8.07 3.85 14.45
CA ASP A 91 -8.97 4.60 13.55
C ASP A 91 -9.09 6.07 13.98
N ASP A 92 -9.19 6.35 15.29
CA ASP A 92 -9.19 7.74 15.80
C ASP A 92 -7.88 8.47 15.44
N ALA A 93 -6.76 7.75 15.46
CA ALA A 93 -5.46 8.30 15.09
C ALA A 93 -5.36 8.59 13.59
N PHE A 94 -5.90 7.71 12.75
CA PHE A 94 -6.02 7.94 11.32
C PHE A 94 -6.94 9.13 11.00
N GLU A 95 -8.10 9.22 11.64
CA GLU A 95 -9.03 10.34 11.46
C GLU A 95 -8.35 11.67 11.79
N LYS A 96 -7.70 11.77 12.95
CA LYS A 96 -7.00 12.98 13.37
C LYS A 96 -5.83 13.34 12.46
N LEU A 97 -5.08 12.35 11.96
CA LEU A 97 -4.05 12.56 10.95
C LEU A 97 -4.64 13.07 9.62
N ASN A 98 -5.78 12.51 9.21
CA ASN A 98 -6.42 12.85 7.94
C ASN A 98 -7.02 14.27 7.95
N GLU A 99 -7.56 14.71 9.09
CA GLU A 99 -8.08 16.06 9.34
C GLU A 99 -6.99 17.14 9.49
N SER A 100 -5.73 16.74 9.66
CA SER A 100 -4.61 17.67 9.84
C SER A 100 -4.31 18.50 8.58
N ASN A 101 -3.69 19.66 8.80
CA ASN A 101 -3.31 20.60 7.73
C ASN A 101 -1.81 20.48 7.41
N SER A 102 -1.43 20.63 6.13
CA SER A 102 -0.04 20.55 5.66
C SER A 102 0.87 21.70 6.11
N SER A 103 0.31 22.75 6.73
CA SER A 103 1.06 23.93 7.15
C SER A 103 1.91 23.76 8.41
N THR A 104 1.81 22.63 9.13
CA THR A 104 2.59 22.37 10.35
C THR A 104 3.89 21.63 10.04
N ASN A 105 4.91 21.87 10.88
CA ASN A 105 6.22 21.18 10.77
C ASN A 105 6.27 19.88 11.59
N ASP A 106 5.18 19.51 12.26
CA ASP A 106 5.04 18.25 12.97
C ASP A 106 4.88 17.07 11.99
N PHE A 107 4.75 15.87 12.55
CA PHE A 107 4.54 14.66 11.76
C PHE A 107 3.32 14.78 10.83
N ALA A 108 2.19 15.28 11.35
CA ALA A 108 0.94 15.32 10.61
C ALA A 108 1.03 16.28 9.41
N GLY A 109 1.56 17.49 9.60
CA GLY A 109 1.74 18.44 8.51
C GLY A 109 2.72 17.93 7.45
N LYS A 110 3.82 17.31 7.88
CA LYS A 110 4.78 16.67 6.96
C LYS A 110 4.18 15.49 6.20
N PHE A 111 3.33 14.68 6.85
CA PHE A 111 2.58 13.61 6.20
C PHE A 111 1.68 14.17 5.11
N LYS A 112 0.90 15.22 5.40
CA LYS A 112 0.03 15.86 4.40
C LYS A 112 0.83 16.46 3.24
N GLY A 113 2.01 17.03 3.52
CA GLY A 113 2.91 17.58 2.51
C GLY A 113 3.46 16.55 1.50
N ILE A 114 3.37 15.24 1.77
CA ILE A 114 3.73 14.19 0.80
C ILE A 114 2.81 14.24 -0.43
N GLY A 115 1.58 14.74 -0.26
CA GLY A 115 0.66 14.92 -1.38
C GLY A 115 1.20 15.87 -2.47
N ASP A 116 2.06 16.82 -2.10
CA ASP A 116 2.50 17.95 -2.94
C ASP A 116 3.56 17.58 -3.99
N THR A 117 3.86 16.29 -4.16
CA THR A 117 4.90 15.73 -5.05
C THR A 117 4.95 16.31 -6.47
N PHE A 118 3.81 16.53 -7.14
CA PHE A 118 3.77 16.92 -8.56
C PHE A 118 3.44 18.40 -8.78
N THR A 119 3.73 19.26 -7.79
CA THR A 119 3.44 20.71 -7.87
C THR A 119 4.30 21.45 -8.89
N ALA A 120 5.45 20.91 -9.30
CA ALA A 120 6.29 21.43 -10.37
C ALA A 120 6.39 20.39 -11.51
N ASN A 121 5.97 20.75 -12.73
CA ASN A 121 6.11 19.91 -13.92
C ASN A 121 7.59 19.72 -14.30
N ASN A 122 8.35 18.87 -13.61
CA ASN A 122 9.70 18.54 -14.02
C ASN A 122 9.69 17.52 -15.18
N VAL A 123 9.52 18.05 -16.39
CA VAL A 123 9.48 17.28 -17.65
C VAL A 123 10.75 16.44 -17.93
N ASN A 124 11.83 16.65 -17.20
CA ASN A 124 13.10 15.92 -17.32
C ASN A 124 13.46 15.11 -16.05
N GLY A 125 12.55 15.02 -15.06
CA GLY A 125 12.74 14.31 -13.79
C GLY A 125 11.81 13.10 -13.61
N ASP A 126 11.67 12.63 -12.37
CA ASP A 126 10.77 11.49 -12.04
C ASP A 126 9.28 11.81 -12.31
N ASP A 127 8.93 13.10 -12.46
CA ASP A 127 7.61 13.61 -12.90
C ASP A 127 7.34 13.40 -14.40
N ALA A 128 8.36 13.03 -15.18
CA ALA A 128 8.23 12.72 -16.61
C ALA A 128 7.56 11.36 -16.87
N LEU A 129 7.30 10.56 -15.82
CA LEU A 129 6.60 9.27 -15.91
C LEU A 129 5.09 9.47 -15.95
N ARG A 130 4.62 10.17 -17.00
CA ARG A 130 3.21 10.21 -17.38
C ARG A 130 2.80 8.81 -17.82
N LEU A 131 2.32 8.01 -16.88
CA LEU A 131 1.75 6.71 -17.20
C LEU A 131 0.32 6.93 -17.67
N VAL A 132 0.00 6.32 -18.80
CA VAL A 132 -1.36 6.27 -19.32
C VAL A 132 -2.13 5.17 -18.61
N GLU A 133 -3.42 5.42 -18.37
CA GLU A 133 -4.31 4.38 -17.87
C GLU A 133 -4.31 3.20 -18.86
N THR A 134 -4.03 2.03 -18.31
CA THR A 134 -3.80 0.80 -19.08
C THR A 134 -4.74 -0.27 -18.56
N ASN A 135 -5.47 -0.92 -19.46
CA ASN A 135 -6.34 -2.04 -19.13
C ASN A 135 -5.67 -3.38 -19.45
N VAL A 136 -5.88 -4.35 -18.57
CA VAL A 136 -5.28 -5.67 -18.62
C VAL A 136 -6.31 -6.73 -18.24
N THR A 137 -6.17 -7.92 -18.82
CA THR A 137 -7.01 -9.08 -18.49
C THR A 137 -6.16 -10.27 -18.11
N TYR A 138 -6.60 -10.98 -17.07
CA TYR A 138 -5.96 -12.21 -16.62
C TYR A 138 -6.56 -13.45 -17.31
N ASN A 139 -5.70 -14.23 -17.95
CA ASN A 139 -6.06 -15.50 -18.56
C ASN A 139 -5.81 -16.66 -17.59
N LYS A 140 -6.87 -17.11 -16.92
CA LYS A 140 -6.82 -18.23 -15.95
C LYS A 140 -6.22 -19.53 -16.50
N LYS A 141 -6.38 -19.83 -17.80
CA LYS A 141 -5.88 -21.10 -18.39
C LYS A 141 -4.36 -21.09 -18.58
N LYS A 142 -3.80 -19.91 -18.83
CA LYS A 142 -2.37 -19.73 -19.08
C LYS A 142 -1.62 -19.21 -17.86
N ASP A 143 -2.34 -18.73 -16.85
CA ASP A 143 -1.80 -18.03 -15.70
C ASP A 143 -0.97 -16.80 -16.09
N LEU A 144 -1.49 -16.01 -17.03
CA LEU A 144 -0.83 -14.81 -17.57
C LEU A 144 -1.79 -13.63 -17.67
N TRP A 145 -1.26 -12.44 -17.38
CA TRP A 145 -1.85 -11.15 -17.69
C TRP A 145 -1.57 -10.76 -19.14
N TYR A 146 -2.55 -10.16 -19.78
CA TYR A 146 -2.50 -9.67 -21.15
C TYR A 146 -2.92 -8.22 -21.20
N PHE A 147 -2.23 -7.44 -22.04
CA PHE A 147 -2.64 -6.10 -22.42
C PHE A 147 -3.96 -6.12 -23.18
N GLU A 148 -4.84 -5.17 -22.88
CA GLU A 148 -6.07 -4.94 -23.65
C GLU A 148 -6.02 -3.64 -24.43
N ASN A 149 -5.89 -2.51 -23.74
CA ASN A 149 -5.86 -1.19 -24.33
C ASN A 149 -5.22 -0.16 -23.38
N GLN A 150 -5.03 1.04 -23.91
CA GLN A 150 -4.68 2.24 -23.16
C GLN A 150 -5.68 3.34 -23.50
N THR A 151 -5.99 4.18 -22.52
CA THR A 151 -6.76 5.40 -22.73
C THR A 151 -5.81 6.59 -22.89
N ASP A 152 -6.33 7.73 -23.33
CA ASP A 152 -5.54 8.97 -23.43
C ASP A 152 -5.27 9.61 -22.05
N LEU A 153 -5.85 9.05 -20.98
CA LEU A 153 -5.72 9.59 -19.63
C LEU A 153 -4.32 9.31 -19.05
N SER A 154 -3.53 10.39 -18.91
CA SER A 154 -2.27 10.36 -18.16
C SER A 154 -2.52 10.43 -16.65
N ILE A 155 -2.70 9.28 -16.01
CA ILE A 155 -3.03 9.15 -14.58
C ILE A 155 -1.95 9.67 -13.63
N PHE A 156 -0.70 9.84 -14.08
CA PHE A 156 0.37 10.48 -13.30
C PHE A 156 0.87 11.75 -13.99
N SER A 157 0.00 12.76 -14.02
CA SER A 157 0.30 14.11 -14.50
C SER A 157 -0.07 15.17 -13.43
N ALA A 158 0.45 16.39 -13.53
CA ALA A 158 0.06 17.49 -12.63
C ALA A 158 -1.45 17.86 -12.73
N GLU A 159 -2.06 17.58 -13.88
CA GLU A 159 -3.49 17.79 -14.11
C GLU A 159 -4.32 16.71 -13.41
N ALA A 160 -3.93 15.43 -13.55
CA ALA A 160 -4.65 14.31 -12.95
C ALA A 160 -4.34 14.10 -11.46
N THR A 161 -3.22 14.60 -10.96
CA THR A 161 -2.74 14.29 -9.60
C THR A 161 -3.02 15.42 -8.62
N GLY A 162 -3.76 15.12 -7.56
CA GLY A 162 -4.03 16.04 -6.46
C GLY A 162 -3.01 15.92 -5.33
N THR A 163 -3.20 16.78 -4.33
CA THR A 163 -2.36 16.87 -3.13
C THR A 163 -2.98 16.14 -1.93
N LYS A 164 -4.18 15.58 -2.07
CA LYS A 164 -4.83 14.86 -0.98
C LYS A 164 -4.07 13.58 -0.68
N ILE A 165 -3.76 13.37 0.60
CA ILE A 165 -3.24 12.11 1.14
C ILE A 165 -4.02 11.72 2.40
N GLU A 166 -4.37 10.45 2.50
CA GLU A 166 -5.07 9.87 3.65
C GLU A 166 -4.37 8.59 4.10
N MET A 167 -4.44 8.31 5.40
CA MET A 167 -4.04 7.05 6.00
C MET A 167 -5.26 6.29 6.49
N HIS A 168 -5.30 4.99 6.19
CA HIS A 168 -6.24 4.04 6.75
C HIS A 168 -5.50 2.74 7.01
N GLY A 169 -6.11 1.76 7.67
CA GLY A 169 -5.47 0.47 7.80
C GLY A 169 -6.33 -0.59 8.45
N THR A 170 -5.68 -1.72 8.70
CA THR A 170 -6.22 -2.84 9.47
C THR A 170 -5.08 -3.48 10.27
N THR A 171 -5.45 -4.26 11.27
CA THR A 171 -4.55 -5.18 11.97
C THR A 171 -4.89 -6.62 11.58
N VAL A 172 -3.90 -7.50 11.60
CA VAL A 172 -4.07 -8.95 11.57
C VAL A 172 -3.62 -9.54 12.90
N ASP A 173 -4.10 -10.73 13.24
CA ASP A 173 -3.75 -11.38 14.51
C ASP A 173 -2.24 -11.65 14.59
N THR A 174 -1.66 -12.21 13.52
CA THR A 174 -0.23 -12.57 13.48
C THR A 174 0.49 -12.07 12.23
N VAL A 175 1.77 -11.72 12.37
CA VAL A 175 2.62 -11.34 11.23
C VAL A 175 2.76 -12.49 10.21
N GLY A 176 2.62 -13.74 10.66
CA GLY A 176 2.60 -14.92 9.79
C GLY A 176 1.39 -14.97 8.86
N ASP A 177 0.30 -14.29 9.22
CA ASP A 177 -0.95 -14.29 8.48
C ASP A 177 -1.08 -13.17 7.44
N LEU A 178 -0.09 -12.28 7.37
CA LEU A 178 -0.12 -11.05 6.58
C LEU A 178 -0.49 -11.22 5.10
N TRP A 179 -0.23 -12.38 4.48
CA TRP A 179 -0.62 -12.67 3.09
C TRP A 179 -1.38 -13.99 2.89
N THR A 180 -1.64 -14.69 4.00
CA THR A 180 -2.39 -15.94 4.02
C THR A 180 -3.81 -15.72 4.56
N ASP A 181 -4.03 -14.67 5.35
CA ASP A 181 -5.36 -14.23 5.77
C ASP A 181 -6.26 -13.90 4.58
N LYS A 182 -7.56 -14.14 4.73
CA LYS A 182 -8.55 -14.00 3.67
C LYS A 182 -8.58 -12.59 3.08
N ALA A 183 -8.52 -11.54 3.90
CA ALA A 183 -8.61 -10.16 3.45
C ALA A 183 -7.33 -9.75 2.72
N THR A 184 -6.18 -9.93 3.37
CA THR A 184 -4.88 -9.52 2.81
C THR A 184 -4.48 -10.33 1.58
N LYS A 185 -4.82 -11.62 1.54
CA LYS A 185 -4.69 -12.45 0.33
C LYS A 185 -5.52 -11.91 -0.83
N LYS A 186 -6.73 -11.41 -0.58
CA LYS A 186 -7.55 -10.76 -1.62
C LYS A 186 -6.98 -9.40 -2.02
N ILE A 187 -6.47 -8.61 -1.07
CA ILE A 187 -5.75 -7.35 -1.39
C ILE A 187 -4.59 -7.63 -2.35
N LEU A 188 -3.76 -8.63 -2.05
CA LEU A 188 -2.64 -9.02 -2.89
C LEU A 188 -3.08 -9.51 -4.29
N ASN A 189 -3.99 -10.48 -4.34
CA ASN A 189 -4.32 -11.16 -5.59
C ASN A 189 -5.34 -10.43 -6.46
N ASP A 190 -6.33 -9.80 -5.84
CA ASP A 190 -7.47 -9.20 -6.53
C ASP A 190 -7.31 -7.69 -6.75
N TRP A 191 -6.34 -7.04 -6.09
CA TRP A 191 -6.11 -5.59 -6.26
C TRP A 191 -4.66 -5.21 -6.60
N ILE A 192 -3.68 -5.62 -5.79
CA ILE A 192 -2.26 -5.28 -6.00
C ILE A 192 -1.72 -5.91 -7.29
N LYS A 193 -1.85 -7.23 -7.49
CA LYS A 193 -1.34 -7.93 -8.68
C LYS A 193 -1.92 -7.36 -10.00
N PRO A 194 -3.24 -7.11 -10.12
CA PRO A 194 -3.80 -6.39 -11.28
C PRO A 194 -3.22 -4.99 -11.47
N SER A 195 -3.02 -4.23 -10.39
CA SER A 195 -2.42 -2.89 -10.47
C SER A 195 -0.97 -2.91 -10.97
N ILE A 196 -0.16 -3.83 -10.45
CA ILE A 196 1.21 -4.06 -10.94
C ILE A 196 1.18 -4.39 -12.44
N ALA A 197 0.29 -5.27 -12.87
CA ALA A 197 0.16 -5.60 -14.29
C ALA A 197 -0.15 -4.38 -15.16
N ARG A 198 -1.12 -3.54 -14.75
CA ARG A 198 -1.43 -2.28 -15.48
C ARG A 198 -0.22 -1.37 -15.56
N MET A 199 0.48 -1.16 -14.45
CA MET A 199 1.62 -0.24 -14.42
C MET A 199 2.82 -0.76 -15.23
N VAL A 200 3.12 -2.07 -15.18
CA VAL A 200 4.18 -2.70 -15.99
C VAL A 200 3.91 -2.47 -17.49
N TYR A 201 2.70 -2.77 -17.95
CA TYR A 201 2.33 -2.54 -19.35
C TYR A 201 2.34 -1.04 -19.73
N ALA A 202 1.96 -0.15 -18.82
CA ALA A 202 2.00 1.30 -19.04
C ALA A 202 3.43 1.81 -19.26
N ASN A 203 4.41 1.30 -18.50
CA ASN A 203 5.79 1.77 -18.58
C ASN A 203 6.54 1.24 -19.81
N ILE A 204 6.27 0.01 -20.23
CA ILE A 204 6.89 -0.57 -21.44
C ILE A 204 6.60 0.27 -22.68
N ASP A 205 5.39 0.85 -22.78
CA ASP A 205 4.99 1.68 -23.92
C ASP A 205 5.84 2.96 -24.05
N LYS A 206 6.14 3.59 -22.90
CA LYS A 206 6.93 4.83 -22.84
C LYS A 206 8.33 4.66 -23.46
N HIS A 207 8.88 3.45 -23.43
CA HIS A 207 10.24 3.17 -23.91
C HIS A 207 10.30 2.84 -25.41
N ASN A 208 9.24 3.08 -26.20
CA ASN A 208 9.20 2.84 -27.65
C ASN A 208 9.62 1.41 -28.04
N GLN A 209 9.32 0.41 -27.22
CA GLN A 209 9.59 -0.98 -27.57
C GLN A 209 8.58 -1.44 -28.63
N SER A 210 9.04 -1.57 -29.88
CA SER A 210 8.23 -1.98 -31.02
C SER A 210 7.97 -3.49 -31.02
N TRP A 211 7.07 -3.97 -30.17
CA TRP A 211 6.59 -5.37 -30.18
C TRP A 211 5.07 -5.46 -30.01
N ASP A 212 4.46 -6.51 -30.59
CA ASP A 212 3.00 -6.70 -30.54
C ASP A 212 2.59 -7.24 -29.16
N LYS A 213 2.08 -6.35 -28.29
CA LYS A 213 1.61 -6.62 -26.92
C LYS A 213 0.56 -7.72 -26.80
N THR A 214 -0.08 -8.06 -27.92
CA THR A 214 -1.15 -9.06 -27.97
C THR A 214 -0.70 -10.41 -28.54
N LYS A 215 0.43 -10.46 -29.26
CA LYS A 215 0.86 -11.66 -30.01
C LYS A 215 2.28 -12.14 -29.74
N ASP A 216 3.20 -11.27 -29.33
CA ASP A 216 4.58 -11.66 -29.09
C ASP A 216 4.71 -12.49 -27.80
N LYS A 217 4.74 -13.82 -27.97
CA LYS A 217 4.75 -14.75 -26.84
C LYS A 217 5.97 -14.60 -25.94
N GLU A 218 7.13 -14.24 -26.49
CA GLU A 218 8.37 -14.14 -25.70
C GLU A 218 8.31 -12.91 -24.82
N GLN A 219 7.89 -11.78 -25.37
CA GLN A 219 7.77 -10.53 -24.63
C GLN A 219 6.64 -10.60 -23.60
N ILE A 220 5.49 -11.18 -23.95
CA ILE A 220 4.38 -11.41 -22.99
C ILE A 220 4.85 -12.25 -21.81
N LYS A 221 5.69 -13.26 -22.05
CA LYS A 221 6.26 -14.07 -20.97
C LYS A 221 7.16 -13.23 -20.06
N LYS A 222 8.09 -12.45 -20.63
CA LYS A 222 8.98 -11.55 -19.85
C LYS A 222 8.19 -10.57 -18.98
N VAL A 223 7.12 -9.99 -19.52
CA VAL A 223 6.22 -9.09 -18.77
C VAL A 223 5.57 -9.80 -17.59
N ASN A 224 5.11 -11.05 -17.78
CA ASN A 224 4.49 -11.81 -16.71
C ASN A 224 5.49 -12.29 -15.65
N ASP A 225 6.70 -12.64 -16.06
CA ASP A 225 7.80 -12.95 -15.13
C ASP A 225 8.10 -11.74 -14.24
N GLU A 226 8.07 -10.52 -14.80
CA GLU A 226 8.19 -9.26 -14.07
C GLU A 226 7.02 -9.00 -13.10
N ILE A 227 5.77 -9.15 -13.56
CA ILE A 227 4.58 -9.00 -12.70
C ILE A 227 4.64 -9.97 -11.52
N ASN A 228 5.00 -11.23 -11.78
CA ASN A 228 5.10 -12.26 -10.75
C ASN A 228 6.25 -11.99 -9.78
N SER A 229 7.43 -11.58 -10.27
CA SER A 229 8.56 -11.21 -9.42
C SER A 229 8.22 -10.10 -8.43
N ARG A 230 7.54 -9.03 -8.91
CA ARG A 230 7.09 -7.92 -8.06
C ARG A 230 6.04 -8.35 -7.05
N THR A 231 5.09 -9.19 -7.46
CA THR A 231 4.06 -9.72 -6.56
C THR A 231 4.67 -10.61 -5.48
N GLU A 232 5.64 -11.46 -5.83
CA GLU A 232 6.33 -12.33 -4.87
C GLU A 232 7.20 -11.54 -3.89
N ALA A 233 7.83 -10.43 -4.31
CA ALA A 233 8.55 -9.55 -3.38
C ALA A 233 7.61 -9.00 -2.30
N ILE A 234 6.41 -8.54 -2.69
CA ILE A 234 5.39 -8.06 -1.75
C ILE A 234 4.90 -9.21 -0.88
N LYS A 235 4.61 -10.38 -1.45
CA LYS A 235 4.17 -11.55 -0.67
C LYS A 235 5.20 -12.02 0.35
N ASN A 236 6.48 -11.74 0.11
CA ASN A 236 7.58 -12.05 1.03
C ASN A 236 7.88 -10.91 2.01
N SER A 237 7.23 -9.75 1.86
CA SER A 237 7.37 -8.64 2.81
C SER A 237 6.76 -9.00 4.17
N LYS A 238 7.27 -8.35 5.21
CA LYS A 238 6.91 -8.64 6.60
C LYS A 238 6.62 -7.35 7.36
N GLY A 239 5.72 -7.46 8.34
CA GLY A 239 5.01 -6.30 8.91
C GLY A 239 5.82 -5.42 9.88
N PRO A 240 5.27 -4.23 10.23
CA PRO A 240 4.09 -3.61 9.63
C PRO A 240 4.32 -3.21 8.17
N LEU A 241 3.25 -3.17 7.37
CA LEU A 241 3.30 -2.70 5.99
C LEU A 241 2.53 -1.41 5.81
N PHE A 242 3.03 -0.59 4.89
CA PHE A 242 2.38 0.64 4.47
C PHE A 242 2.27 0.59 2.96
N LEU A 243 1.13 0.13 2.46
CA LEU A 243 0.84 0.07 1.04
C LEU A 243 0.55 1.49 0.55
N ILE A 244 1.22 1.92 -0.51
CA ILE A 244 1.08 3.27 -1.03
C ILE A 244 0.34 3.19 -2.37
N ILE A 245 -0.88 3.69 -2.38
CA ILE A 245 -1.75 3.77 -3.56
C ILE A 245 -1.83 5.22 -3.98
N ARG A 246 -1.59 5.51 -5.25
CA ARG A 246 -1.74 6.86 -5.79
C ARG A 246 -2.46 6.82 -7.13
N ASN A 247 -3.45 7.69 -7.29
CA ASN A 247 -4.27 7.78 -8.51
C ASN A 247 -4.87 6.42 -8.92
N GLY A 248 -5.25 5.59 -7.94
CA GLY A 248 -5.82 4.26 -8.13
C GLY A 248 -4.83 3.13 -8.42
N GLU A 249 -3.53 3.41 -8.42
CA GLU A 249 -2.50 2.41 -8.68
C GLU A 249 -1.56 2.24 -7.50
N PHE A 250 -1.15 1.00 -7.25
CA PHE A 250 -0.16 0.64 -6.24
C PHE A 250 1.22 1.14 -6.66
N VAL A 251 1.76 2.18 -6.03
CA VAL A 251 3.05 2.76 -6.43
C VAL A 251 4.24 2.21 -5.64
N GLY A 252 3.99 1.48 -4.56
CA GLY A 252 5.00 0.81 -3.75
C GLY A 252 4.53 0.59 -2.32
N TYR A 253 5.45 0.18 -1.45
CA TYR A 253 5.16 -0.03 -0.04
C TYR A 253 6.39 0.31 0.81
N LEU A 254 6.15 0.57 2.09
CA LEU A 254 7.18 0.49 3.13
C LEU A 254 6.92 -0.75 3.99
N GLU A 255 7.99 -1.34 4.51
CA GLU A 255 7.95 -2.47 5.41
C GLU A 255 8.79 -2.20 6.67
N GLY A 256 8.29 -2.68 7.80
CA GLY A 256 8.97 -2.56 9.08
C GLY A 256 8.81 -1.18 9.72
N PHE A 257 9.05 -1.14 11.03
CA PHE A 257 9.14 0.08 11.82
C PHE A 257 10.02 -0.15 13.05
N GLU A 258 10.61 0.91 13.59
CA GLU A 258 11.47 0.82 14.77
C GLU A 258 10.67 0.35 16.00
N ALA A 259 11.25 -0.55 16.79
CA ALA A 259 10.62 -1.06 17.99
C ALA A 259 10.97 -0.19 19.21
N TYR A 260 9.96 0.27 19.95
CA TYR A 260 10.14 1.13 21.10
C TYR A 260 10.01 0.40 22.43
N ASN A 261 10.72 0.88 23.45
CA ASN A 261 10.62 0.35 24.82
C ASN A 261 9.20 0.47 25.40
N GLN A 262 8.44 1.49 25.00
CA GLN A 262 7.14 1.79 25.59
C GLN A 262 6.06 0.73 25.30
N VAL A 263 6.20 -0.04 24.22
CA VAL A 263 5.23 -1.08 23.85
C VAL A 263 5.64 -2.49 24.26
N LYS A 264 6.85 -2.62 24.80
CA LYS A 264 7.45 -3.88 25.22
C LYS A 264 6.92 -4.33 26.58
N LYS A 265 6.69 -5.63 26.73
CA LYS A 265 6.27 -6.30 27.98
C LYS A 265 7.27 -7.39 28.37
N ASP A 266 7.18 -7.84 29.62
CA ASP A 266 7.95 -8.99 30.10
C ASP A 266 7.59 -10.24 29.28
N GLY A 267 8.62 -10.96 28.77
CA GLY A 267 8.46 -12.10 27.88
C GLY A 267 8.67 -11.79 26.39
N ASP A 268 8.67 -10.50 26.02
CA ASP A 268 8.97 -10.08 24.65
C ASP A 268 10.47 -10.19 24.31
N ASN A 269 10.78 -10.42 23.03
CA ASN A 269 12.15 -10.65 22.56
C ASN A 269 13.16 -9.60 23.09
N PRO A 270 14.18 -10.00 23.89
CA PRO A 270 15.16 -9.11 24.50
C PRO A 270 16.13 -8.44 23.52
N ASP A 271 16.34 -9.02 22.33
CA ASP A 271 17.42 -8.66 21.40
C ASP A 271 17.13 -7.45 20.51
N LEU A 272 16.01 -6.77 20.76
CA LEU A 272 15.66 -5.56 20.06
C LEU A 272 16.54 -4.38 20.47
N GLY A 273 17.01 -3.62 19.49
CA GLY A 273 17.59 -2.31 19.72
C GLY A 273 16.60 -1.47 20.51
N LYS A 274 16.93 -1.21 21.78
CA LYS A 274 16.06 -0.51 22.71
C LYS A 274 16.19 0.99 22.46
N SER A 275 15.27 1.57 21.71
CA SER A 275 15.13 3.02 21.66
C SER A 275 13.83 3.45 22.34
N ASP A 276 13.91 4.57 23.04
CA ASP A 276 12.70 5.27 23.47
C ASP A 276 12.18 6.08 22.29
N TYR A 277 10.86 6.09 22.11
CA TYR A 277 10.21 6.92 21.09
C TYR A 277 10.70 8.36 21.12
N LYS A 278 11.12 8.89 19.96
CA LYS A 278 11.33 10.31 19.72
C LYS A 278 10.40 10.79 18.63
N GLU A 279 9.84 11.98 18.81
CA GLU A 279 8.87 12.57 17.87
C GLU A 279 9.40 12.66 16.43
N ASN A 280 10.71 12.89 16.26
CA ASN A 280 11.35 12.96 14.96
C ASN A 280 11.54 11.60 14.27
N ASP A 281 11.35 10.47 14.96
CA ASP A 281 11.57 9.14 14.38
C ASP A 281 10.54 8.86 13.28
N LEU A 282 9.27 9.23 13.49
CA LEU A 282 8.25 9.15 12.44
C LEU A 282 8.62 10.02 11.23
N ILE A 283 9.17 11.21 11.46
CA ILE A 283 9.57 12.09 10.35
C ILE A 283 10.76 11.48 9.59
N ASN A 284 11.80 11.04 10.30
CA ASN A 284 13.03 10.57 9.67
C ASN A 284 12.86 9.19 9.01
N ASN A 285 12.12 8.29 9.65
CA ASN A 285 12.03 6.89 9.25
C ASN A 285 10.81 6.61 8.35
N PHE A 286 9.72 7.38 8.48
CA PHE A 286 8.50 7.13 7.72
C PHE A 286 8.28 8.16 6.59
N ILE A 287 8.30 9.45 6.89
CA ILE A 287 8.00 10.51 5.89
C ILE A 287 8.99 10.46 4.72
N ASN A 288 10.30 10.40 5.00
CA ASN A 288 11.32 10.38 3.96
C ASN A 288 11.20 9.16 3.03
N GLY A 289 10.91 7.99 3.60
CA GLY A 289 10.67 6.76 2.84
C GLY A 289 9.45 6.90 1.94
N MET A 290 8.34 7.39 2.47
CA MET A 290 7.10 7.58 1.71
C MET A 290 7.27 8.59 0.58
N GLN A 291 7.93 9.72 0.83
CA GLN A 291 8.23 10.70 -0.22
C GLN A 291 9.00 10.05 -1.36
N SER A 292 10.03 9.25 -1.04
CA SER A 292 10.79 8.53 -2.06
C SER A 292 9.90 7.58 -2.88
N VAL A 293 9.06 6.77 -2.23
CA VAL A 293 8.18 5.81 -2.93
C VAL A 293 7.15 6.53 -3.81
N VAL A 294 6.49 7.56 -3.28
CA VAL A 294 5.48 8.34 -3.99
C VAL A 294 6.09 9.06 -5.20
N HIS A 295 7.26 9.68 -5.03
CA HIS A 295 7.94 10.43 -6.08
C HIS A 295 8.43 9.50 -7.18
N THR A 296 9.14 8.43 -6.79
CA THR A 296 9.76 7.53 -7.76
C THR A 296 8.79 6.53 -8.36
N LYS A 297 7.63 6.26 -7.74
CA LYS A 297 6.78 5.12 -8.08
C LYS A 297 7.62 3.85 -8.00
N ASP A 298 8.14 3.58 -6.80
CA ASP A 298 9.21 2.62 -6.54
C ASP A 298 9.00 1.26 -7.20
N ILE A 299 7.76 0.75 -7.18
CA ILE A 299 7.40 -0.52 -7.81
C ILE A 299 7.78 -0.55 -9.30
N MET A 300 7.81 0.60 -9.97
CA MET A 300 8.08 0.77 -11.40
C MET A 300 9.53 1.12 -11.75
N THR A 301 10.18 1.99 -10.98
CA THR A 301 11.39 2.71 -11.46
C THR A 301 12.69 2.24 -10.85
N LYS A 302 12.74 1.99 -9.53
CA LYS A 302 13.99 1.60 -8.87
C LYS A 302 14.36 0.15 -9.16
N THR A 303 13.39 -0.68 -9.53
CA THR A 303 13.61 -2.06 -9.98
C THR A 303 14.41 -2.14 -11.29
N TYR A 304 14.52 -1.05 -12.07
CA TYR A 304 15.07 -1.06 -13.44
C TYR A 304 16.19 -0.07 -13.72
N LYS A 305 16.62 0.78 -12.76
CA LYS A 305 17.84 1.59 -12.95
C LYS A 305 19.14 0.80 -12.86
N THR A 306 19.09 -0.53 -12.67
CA THR A 306 20.27 -1.37 -12.81
C THR A 306 20.08 -2.29 -14.01
N ASP A 307 21.06 -2.31 -14.92
CA ASP A 307 21.10 -3.13 -16.13
C ASP A 307 21.20 -4.64 -15.87
N ASN A 308 20.74 -5.09 -14.69
CA ASN A 308 20.87 -6.45 -14.21
C ASN A 308 19.47 -7.06 -14.05
N THR A 309 19.07 -7.92 -14.99
CA THR A 309 17.82 -8.69 -14.94
C THR A 309 17.74 -9.66 -13.76
N ASN A 310 18.80 -9.77 -12.95
CA ASN A 310 18.85 -10.47 -11.67
C ASN A 310 18.69 -9.53 -10.45
N TYR A 311 18.07 -8.36 -10.64
CA TYR A 311 17.84 -7.45 -9.53
C TYR A 311 16.85 -8.05 -8.53
N ASN A 312 17.39 -8.56 -7.43
CA ASN A 312 16.61 -8.96 -6.28
C ASN A 312 16.00 -7.70 -5.67
N LEU A 313 14.67 -7.57 -5.68
CA LEU A 313 13.95 -6.49 -4.99
C LEU A 313 14.34 -6.42 -3.50
N ASN A 314 14.68 -7.55 -2.88
CA ASN A 314 15.21 -7.58 -1.53
C ASN A 314 16.59 -6.93 -1.44
N SER A 315 17.40 -6.77 -2.49
CA SER A 315 18.76 -6.21 -2.37
C SER A 315 18.78 -4.70 -2.16
N THR A 316 17.73 -3.96 -2.52
CA THR A 316 17.58 -2.53 -2.18
C THR A 316 16.72 -2.34 -0.95
N ALA A 317 15.68 -3.15 -0.74
CA ALA A 317 14.98 -3.19 0.55
C ALA A 317 15.96 -3.55 1.69
N SER A 318 16.80 -4.58 1.50
CA SER A 318 17.83 -5.02 2.45
C SER A 318 19.06 -4.12 2.54
N ASN A 319 19.26 -3.14 1.66
CA ASN A 319 20.40 -2.22 1.75
C ASN A 319 20.02 -0.76 2.03
N GLN A 320 18.76 -0.35 1.83
CA GLN A 320 18.31 0.98 2.23
C GLN A 320 17.69 0.99 3.63
N TRP A 321 17.18 -0.15 4.11
CA TRP A 321 16.54 -0.24 5.42
C TRP A 321 16.83 -1.61 6.04
N LYS A 322 18.08 -1.81 6.48
CA LYS A 322 18.47 -2.94 7.34
C LYS A 322 17.86 -2.77 8.73
N TRP A 323 16.55 -2.92 8.87
CA TRP A 323 15.96 -3.07 10.19
C TRP A 323 16.38 -4.44 10.73
N GLN A 324 17.35 -4.40 11.64
CA GLN A 324 17.74 -5.58 12.42
C GLN A 324 16.51 -6.05 13.21
N ASN A 325 16.30 -7.37 13.25
CA ASN A 325 15.22 -8.02 14.01
C ASN A 325 13.82 -7.67 13.48
N TRP A 326 13.44 -8.10 12.28
CA TRP A 326 12.08 -7.91 11.72
C TRP A 326 11.12 -9.05 12.09
N ASP A 327 11.67 -10.12 12.63
CA ASP A 327 11.07 -11.36 13.13
C ASP A 327 10.56 -11.24 14.58
N ASN A 328 10.23 -10.01 15.01
CA ASN A 328 9.83 -9.71 16.37
C ASN A 328 8.40 -10.15 16.66
N TRP A 329 8.25 -11.41 17.00
CA TRP A 329 7.03 -11.90 17.62
C TRP A 329 6.94 -11.41 19.06
N VAL A 330 5.74 -10.98 19.42
CA VAL A 330 5.31 -10.71 20.78
C VAL A 330 4.76 -12.02 21.32
N ILE A 331 5.30 -12.55 22.41
CA ILE A 331 4.73 -13.73 23.07
C ILE A 331 3.58 -13.25 23.95
N ARG A 332 2.39 -13.09 23.38
CA ARG A 332 1.16 -12.86 24.16
C ARG A 332 0.31 -14.11 24.07
N ASP A 333 0.49 -15.03 25.02
CA ASP A 333 -0.51 -16.05 25.23
C ASP A 333 -1.85 -15.36 25.51
N SER A 334 -2.82 -15.59 24.63
CA SER A 334 -4.19 -15.07 24.76
C SER A 334 -4.95 -15.66 25.94
N LYS A 335 -4.28 -16.44 26.81
CA LYS A 335 -4.81 -16.95 28.08
C LYS A 335 -3.69 -17.17 29.07
N THR A 336 -3.54 -16.26 30.04
CA THR A 336 -3.46 -16.62 31.47
C THR A 336 -3.38 -15.36 32.33
N SER A 337 -4.51 -15.03 32.93
CA SER A 337 -4.51 -14.67 34.35
C SER A 337 -3.90 -15.82 35.16
N SER A 338 -3.22 -15.45 36.25
CA SER A 338 -2.72 -16.27 37.37
C SER A 338 -1.49 -17.17 37.18
N GLU A 339 -0.46 -16.78 37.93
CA GLU A 339 0.40 -17.59 38.81
C GLU A 339 1.45 -18.56 38.23
N SER A 340 2.70 -18.22 38.59
CA SER A 340 3.84 -19.08 38.92
C SER A 340 4.17 -20.27 38.01
N GLY A 341 5.26 -20.08 37.26
CA GLY A 341 6.36 -21.03 37.16
C GLY A 341 6.04 -22.39 36.56
N GLU A 342 6.27 -22.52 35.25
CA GLU A 342 6.81 -23.74 34.65
C GLU A 342 7.28 -23.44 33.22
N SER A 343 8.35 -24.10 32.79
CA SER A 343 8.98 -23.91 31.48
C SER A 343 8.12 -24.48 30.36
N TYR A 344 7.80 -23.67 29.35
CA TYR A 344 7.09 -24.13 28.16
C TYR A 344 8.04 -24.19 26.96
N SER A 345 8.15 -25.37 26.36
CA SER A 345 8.84 -25.58 25.08
C SER A 345 7.84 -25.41 23.93
N TYR A 346 8.19 -24.56 22.97
CA TYR A 346 7.51 -24.52 21.69
C TYR A 346 8.13 -25.52 20.72
N ASN A 347 7.27 -26.19 19.97
CA ASN A 347 7.64 -27.13 18.91
C ASN A 347 7.85 -26.34 17.61
N LEU A 348 9.12 -26.08 17.29
CA LEU A 348 9.59 -25.39 16.07
C LEU A 348 9.29 -26.13 14.75
N ASN A 349 8.70 -27.33 14.78
CA ASN A 349 8.52 -28.19 13.60
C ASN A 349 7.26 -27.91 12.76
N LYS A 350 6.86 -26.65 12.62
CA LYS A 350 5.83 -26.26 11.64
C LYS A 350 6.27 -25.05 10.82
N TYR A 351 7.48 -25.14 10.26
CA TYR A 351 7.97 -24.32 9.17
C TYR A 351 8.58 -25.21 8.09
#